data_AF-A0A1W9UQA5-F1
#
_entry.id   AF-A0A1W9UQA5-F1
#
_cell.length_a   1.000
_cell.length_b   1.000
_cell.length_c   1.000
_cell.angle_alpha   90.00
_cell.angle_beta   90.00
_cell.angle_gamma   90.00
#
_symmetry.space_group_name_H-M   'P 1'
#
loop_
_entity.id
_entity.type
_entity.pdbx_description
1 polymer ?
#
loop_
_entity_poly.entity_id
_entity_poly.type
_entity_poly.pdbx_seq_one_letter_code
_entity_poly.pdbx_strand_id
1 'polypeptide(L)'
;MQQKIDQHIDQHIEVFQQVVAPRRGNKILILGNGGSAADAQHFAAELVGRFLKNRSALPAIALTTDQVEALAKAGDVVVGISTSGHSKNVQQALALAKTMNGQTVALLGRDGGTIAEQVDLALTVATPDTPRIQEVHLTIIHILCDLIESVLFPENS
;
A
#
# COMPACT_ATOMS: atom_id res chain seq x y z
N MET A 1 -28.68 1.80 -6.95
CA MET A 1 -27.52 0.91 -7.13
C MET A 1 -26.25 1.73 -7.25
N GLN A 2 -26.19 2.70 -8.18
CA GLN A 2 -25.10 3.69 -8.29
C GLN A 2 -24.77 4.38 -6.96
N GLN A 3 -25.74 4.99 -6.29
CA GLN A 3 -25.54 5.64 -4.97
C GLN A 3 -24.96 4.73 -3.88
N LYS A 4 -25.25 3.42 -3.87
CA LYS A 4 -24.68 2.50 -2.86
C LYS A 4 -23.23 2.10 -3.20
N ILE A 5 -22.92 2.06 -4.50
CA ILE A 5 -21.56 1.83 -5.01
C ILE A 5 -20.72 3.06 -4.70
N ASP A 6 -21.22 4.26 -5.00
CA ASP A 6 -20.55 5.53 -4.72
C ASP A 6 -20.28 5.70 -3.22
N GLN A 7 -21.26 5.38 -2.35
CA GLN A 7 -21.08 5.47 -0.89
C GLN A 7 -20.06 4.47 -0.32
N HIS A 8 -19.94 3.27 -0.90
CA HIS A 8 -18.87 2.34 -0.53
C HIS A 8 -17.51 2.80 -1.05
N ILE A 9 -17.45 3.35 -2.26
CA ILE A 9 -16.23 3.94 -2.82
C ILE A 9 -15.75 5.09 -1.93
N ASP A 10 -16.63 6.00 -1.52
CA ASP A 10 -16.30 7.15 -0.67
C ASP A 10 -15.77 6.71 0.70
N GLN A 11 -16.39 5.70 1.32
CA GLN A 11 -15.94 5.16 2.60
C GLN A 11 -14.56 4.47 2.48
N HIS A 12 -14.29 3.79 1.37
CA HIS A 12 -12.98 3.21 1.09
C HIS A 12 -11.92 4.28 0.76
N ILE A 13 -12.31 5.37 0.09
CA ILE A 13 -11.44 6.53 -0.16
C ILE A 13 -11.10 7.23 1.15
N GLU A 14 -12.05 7.37 2.09
CA GLU A 14 -11.79 8.00 3.39
C GLU A 14 -10.84 7.15 4.25
N VAL A 15 -11.03 5.83 4.29
CA VAL A 15 -10.08 4.89 4.91
C VAL A 15 -8.71 4.97 4.22
N PHE A 16 -8.68 5.05 2.89
CA PHE A 16 -7.45 5.18 2.13
C PHE A 16 -6.71 6.50 2.41
N GLN A 17 -7.43 7.62 2.45
CA GLN A 17 -6.91 8.94 2.81
C GLN A 17 -6.34 8.96 4.22
N GLN A 18 -7.02 8.29 5.15
CA GLN A 18 -6.55 8.16 6.52
C GLN A 18 -5.29 7.31 6.61
N VAL A 19 -5.15 6.26 5.80
CA VAL A 19 -4.12 5.21 5.96
C VAL A 19 -2.88 5.41 5.07
N VAL A 20 -2.99 6.07 3.91
CA VAL A 20 -1.92 6.09 2.88
C VAL A 20 -1.38 7.48 2.58
N ALA A 21 -2.08 8.57 2.98
CA ALA A 21 -1.51 9.90 2.87
C ALA A 21 -0.52 10.15 4.02
N PRO A 22 0.81 10.09 3.80
CA PRO A 22 1.76 10.26 4.88
C PRO A 22 1.59 11.66 5.47
N ARG A 23 1.50 11.73 6.79
CA ARG A 23 1.58 13.01 7.49
C ARG A 23 2.93 13.67 7.19
N ARG A 24 2.96 15.00 7.24
CA ARG A 24 4.15 15.78 6.91
C ARG A 24 5.37 15.28 7.69
N GLY A 25 6.39 14.79 6.98
CA GLY A 25 7.62 14.25 7.55
C GLY A 25 7.71 12.72 7.63
N ASN A 26 6.60 12.00 7.38
CA ASN A 26 6.56 10.54 7.34
C ASN A 26 6.77 10.03 5.92
N LYS A 27 7.20 8.77 5.80
CA LYS A 27 7.44 8.10 4.52
C LYS A 27 6.60 6.84 4.37
N ILE A 28 6.49 6.37 3.13
CA ILE A 28 5.86 5.11 2.79
C ILE A 28 6.96 4.06 2.58
N LEU A 29 6.93 2.98 3.36
CA LEU A 29 7.79 1.82 3.17
C LEU A 29 6.98 0.71 2.52
N ILE A 30 7.45 0.17 1.40
CA ILE A 30 6.70 -0.79 0.59
C ILE A 30 7.54 -2.05 0.47
N LEU A 31 6.98 -3.23 0.76
CA LEU A 31 7.74 -4.47 0.71
C LEU A 31 6.94 -5.64 0.14
N GLY A 32 7.64 -6.57 -0.49
CA GLY A 32 7.07 -7.78 -1.08
C GLY A 32 8.16 -8.76 -1.49
N ASN A 33 7.77 -9.98 -1.86
CA ASN A 33 8.69 -11.06 -2.27
C ASN A 33 8.51 -11.43 -3.74
N GLY A 34 9.61 -11.76 -4.44
CA GLY A 34 9.56 -12.22 -5.84
C GLY A 34 8.90 -11.17 -6.75
N GLY A 35 7.87 -11.55 -7.52
CA GLY A 35 7.13 -10.59 -8.35
C GLY A 35 6.51 -9.44 -7.55
N SER A 36 6.07 -9.68 -6.31
CA SER A 36 5.58 -8.62 -5.42
C SER A 36 6.67 -7.65 -4.96
N ALA A 37 7.95 -8.04 -5.04
CA ALA A 37 9.06 -7.11 -4.82
C ALA A 37 9.23 -6.14 -6.01
N ALA A 38 8.95 -6.61 -7.24
CA ALA A 38 8.89 -5.75 -8.42
C ALA A 38 7.72 -4.77 -8.32
N ASP A 39 6.54 -5.23 -7.88
CA ASP A 39 5.39 -4.36 -7.60
C ASP A 39 5.72 -3.31 -6.53
N ALA A 40 6.45 -3.68 -5.48
CA ALA A 40 6.89 -2.74 -4.44
C ALA A 40 7.82 -1.65 -5.00
N GLN A 41 8.78 -2.05 -5.85
CA GLN A 41 9.67 -1.12 -6.55
C GLN A 41 8.92 -0.21 -7.52
N HIS A 42 7.98 -0.77 -8.30
CA HIS A 42 7.10 -0.02 -9.19
C HIS A 42 6.35 1.04 -8.40
N PHE A 43 5.68 0.65 -7.32
CA PHE A 43 4.90 1.57 -6.50
C PHE A 43 5.77 2.69 -5.90
N ALA A 44 6.94 2.37 -5.37
CA ALA A 44 7.87 3.39 -4.87
C ALA A 44 8.35 4.33 -5.99
N ALA A 45 8.62 3.82 -7.18
CA ALA A 45 9.09 4.61 -8.32
C ALA A 45 8.03 5.63 -8.78
N GLU A 46 6.76 5.23 -8.84
CA GLU A 46 5.65 6.13 -9.19
C GLU A 46 5.52 7.26 -8.16
N LEU A 47 5.65 6.95 -6.86
CA LEU A 47 5.55 7.93 -5.79
C LEU A 47 6.76 8.88 -5.74
N VAL A 48 7.99 8.38 -5.87
CA VAL A 48 9.21 9.21 -5.84
C VAL A 48 9.35 10.02 -7.11
N GLY A 49 9.06 9.42 -8.27
CA GLY A 49 9.04 10.07 -9.56
C GLY A 49 7.80 10.92 -9.73
N ARG A 50 6.89 10.50 -10.62
CA ARG A 50 5.59 11.09 -10.93
C ARG A 50 4.69 10.01 -11.50
N PHE A 51 3.40 10.01 -11.14
CA PHE A 51 2.42 9.14 -11.77
C PHE A 51 1.70 9.88 -12.91
N LEU A 52 0.71 10.73 -12.61
CA LEU A 52 -0.01 11.51 -13.62
C LEU A 52 0.28 13.01 -13.51
N LYS A 53 0.44 13.54 -12.29
CA LYS A 53 0.62 14.97 -12.06
C LYS A 53 2.08 15.39 -12.04
N ASN A 54 2.35 16.61 -12.50
CA ASN A 54 3.64 17.25 -12.28
C ASN A 54 3.70 17.84 -10.86
N ARG A 55 4.23 17.07 -9.92
CA ARG A 55 4.32 17.42 -8.50
C ARG A 55 5.70 17.10 -7.92
N SER A 56 5.94 17.50 -6.68
CA SER A 56 7.17 17.15 -5.94
C SER A 56 7.24 15.64 -5.64
N ALA A 57 8.44 15.10 -5.49
CA ALA A 57 8.63 13.71 -5.08
C ALA A 57 7.94 13.41 -3.74
N LEU A 58 7.27 12.27 -3.63
CA LEU A 58 6.76 11.76 -2.36
C LEU A 58 7.80 10.83 -1.71
N PRO A 59 7.97 10.87 -0.38
CA PRO A 59 8.95 10.04 0.31
C PRO A 59 8.46 8.58 0.37
N ALA A 60 8.91 7.76 -0.57
CA ALA A 60 8.61 6.32 -0.62
C ALA A 60 9.88 5.50 -0.84
N ILE A 61 9.95 4.32 -0.21
CA ILE A 61 11.09 3.41 -0.31
C ILE A 61 10.57 1.97 -0.47
N ALA A 62 11.03 1.29 -1.51
CA ALA A 62 10.82 -0.15 -1.67
C ALA A 62 11.88 -0.94 -0.91
N LEU A 63 11.44 -1.94 -0.14
CA LEU A 63 12.26 -2.84 0.64
C LEU A 63 12.03 -4.26 0.13
N THR A 64 13.09 -4.89 -0.38
CA THR A 64 13.02 -6.25 -0.95
C THR A 64 13.45 -7.33 0.04
N THR A 65 13.80 -6.96 1.27
CA THR A 65 14.28 -7.84 2.36
C THR A 65 13.86 -7.28 3.72
N ASP A 66 14.22 -7.97 4.81
CA ASP A 66 13.87 -7.70 6.20
C ASP A 66 14.55 -6.44 6.76
N GLN A 67 14.46 -5.30 6.06
CA GLN A 67 15.11 -4.03 6.42
C GLN A 67 14.18 -3.00 7.06
N VAL A 68 12.92 -3.37 7.32
CA VAL A 68 11.92 -2.45 7.89
C VAL A 68 12.36 -1.96 9.28
N GLU A 69 12.97 -2.83 10.09
CA GLU A 69 13.54 -2.49 11.41
C GLU A 69 14.55 -1.35 11.37
N ALA A 70 15.36 -1.28 10.30
CA ALA A 70 16.42 -0.27 10.20
C ALA A 70 15.90 1.09 9.72
N LEU A 71 14.75 1.13 9.05
CA LEU A 71 14.30 2.31 8.30
C LEU A 71 12.98 2.89 8.79
N ALA A 72 12.12 2.08 9.42
CA ALA A 72 10.84 2.54 9.94
C ALA A 72 11.01 3.59 11.04
N LYS A 73 10.14 4.60 11.02
CA LYS A 73 10.01 5.62 12.05
C LYS A 73 8.55 5.71 12.48
N ALA A 74 8.32 6.28 13.67
CA ALA A 74 6.98 6.43 14.20
C ALA A 74 6.09 7.23 13.24
N GLY A 75 4.90 6.70 12.96
CA GLY A 75 3.94 7.32 12.04
C GLY A 75 4.18 7.09 10.54
N ASP A 76 5.23 6.37 10.15
CA ASP A 76 5.39 5.91 8.77
C ASP A 76 4.22 5.00 8.35
N VAL A 77 3.97 4.96 7.04
CA VAL A 77 3.04 4.01 6.44
C VAL A 77 3.85 2.80 5.93
N VAL A 78 3.41 1.59 6.27
CA VAL A 78 4.04 0.35 5.79
C VAL A 78 3.04 -0.43 4.94
N VAL A 79 3.41 -0.70 3.70
CA VAL A 79 2.63 -1.41 2.70
C VAL A 79 3.26 -2.77 2.42
N GLY A 80 2.56 -3.85 2.77
CA GLY A 80 3.00 -5.22 2.52
C GLY A 80 2.29 -5.86 1.32
N ILE A 81 3.03 -6.45 0.40
CA ILE A 81 2.49 -7.14 -0.78
C ILE A 81 2.78 -8.63 -0.67
N SER A 82 1.73 -9.45 -0.59
CA SER A 82 1.84 -10.91 -0.47
C SER A 82 0.69 -11.63 -1.15
N THR A 83 0.97 -12.32 -2.26
CA THR A 83 -0.05 -13.09 -2.98
C THR A 83 -0.60 -14.29 -2.20
N SER A 84 0.14 -14.80 -1.21
CA SER A 84 -0.31 -15.89 -0.34
C SER A 84 -0.94 -15.42 0.96
N GLY A 85 -0.72 -14.17 1.38
CA GLY A 85 -1.12 -13.69 2.71
C GLY A 85 -0.36 -14.29 3.89
N HIS A 86 0.73 -15.04 3.64
CA HIS A 86 1.49 -15.76 4.67
C HIS A 86 3.01 -15.48 4.65
N SER A 87 3.46 -14.49 3.87
CA SER A 87 4.87 -14.12 3.84
C SER A 87 5.33 -13.62 5.21
N LYS A 88 6.18 -14.41 5.90
CA LYS A 88 6.62 -14.13 7.27
C LYS A 88 7.28 -12.77 7.42
N ASN A 89 8.18 -12.41 6.50
CA ASN A 89 8.86 -11.12 6.52
C ASN A 89 7.90 -9.94 6.33
N VAL A 90 6.93 -10.07 5.42
CA VAL A 90 5.88 -9.08 5.20
C VAL A 90 5.04 -8.92 6.47
N GLN A 91 4.64 -10.03 7.09
CA GLN A 91 3.90 -10.02 8.35
C GLN A 91 4.69 -9.35 9.49
N GLN A 92 5.98 -9.67 9.64
CA GLN A 92 6.85 -9.10 10.67
C GLN A 92 7.02 -7.59 10.50
N ALA A 93 7.22 -7.13 9.27
CA ALA A 93 7.29 -5.70 8.95
C ALA A 93 6.02 -4.93 9.32
N LEU A 94 4.86 -5.48 8.97
CA LEU A 94 3.57 -4.87 9.28
C LEU A 94 3.33 -4.86 10.80
N ALA A 95 3.65 -5.95 11.49
CA ALA A 95 3.57 -6.01 12.95
C ALA A 95 4.46 -4.96 13.61
N LEU A 96 5.70 -4.79 13.13
CA LEU A 96 6.61 -3.77 13.63
C LEU A 96 6.07 -2.36 13.39
N ALA A 97 5.51 -2.07 12.22
CA ALA A 97 4.91 -0.77 11.93
C ALA A 97 3.84 -0.40 12.96
N LYS A 98 3.01 -1.38 13.36
CA LYS A 98 2.00 -1.18 14.41
C LYS A 98 2.59 -0.84 15.77
N THR A 99 3.70 -1.49 16.18
CA THR A 99 4.35 -1.14 17.46
C THR A 99 4.92 0.28 17.47
N MET A 100 5.22 0.81 16.28
CA MET A 100 5.69 2.19 16.08
C MET A 100 4.56 3.18 15.83
N ASN A 101 3.30 2.79 16.04
CA ASN A 101 2.12 3.61 15.80
C ASN A 101 2.03 4.12 14.34
N GLY A 102 2.64 3.36 13.42
CA GLY A 102 2.54 3.54 11.98
C GLY A 102 1.30 2.85 11.42
N GLN A 103 0.94 3.22 10.20
CA GLN A 103 -0.24 2.69 9.53
C GLN A 103 0.13 1.53 8.61
N THR A 104 -0.74 0.54 8.51
CA THR A 104 -0.45 -0.71 7.83
C THR A 104 -1.48 -1.02 6.74
N VAL A 105 -0.98 -1.17 5.51
CA VAL A 105 -1.76 -1.61 4.35
C VAL A 105 -1.20 -2.93 3.86
N ALA A 106 -2.06 -3.84 3.41
CA ALA A 106 -1.63 -5.03 2.71
C ALA A 106 -2.37 -5.23 1.39
N LEU A 107 -1.60 -5.52 0.33
CA LEU A 107 -2.11 -6.06 -0.93
C LEU A 107 -1.96 -7.57 -0.91
N LEU A 108 -3.09 -8.28 -0.85
CA LEU A 108 -3.15 -9.70 -0.56
C LEU A 108 -3.86 -10.47 -1.69
N GLY A 109 -3.63 -11.78 -1.74
CA GLY A 109 -4.36 -12.68 -2.62
C GLY A 109 -5.07 -13.78 -1.83
N ARG A 110 -5.77 -14.66 -2.55
CA ARG A 110 -6.47 -15.83 -1.98
C ARG A 110 -7.53 -15.38 -0.96
N ASP A 111 -7.44 -15.90 0.26
CA ASP A 111 -8.28 -15.57 1.41
C ASP A 111 -7.67 -14.47 2.29
N GLY A 112 -6.54 -13.88 1.89
CA GLY A 112 -5.81 -12.88 2.67
C GLY A 112 -4.84 -13.47 3.69
N GLY A 113 -4.87 -14.79 3.91
CA GLY A 113 -4.00 -15.50 4.83
C GLY A 113 -3.98 -14.90 6.26
N THR A 114 -2.85 -15.05 6.94
CA THR A 114 -2.69 -14.56 8.31
C THR A 114 -2.52 -13.04 8.38
N ILE A 115 -2.09 -12.39 7.29
CA ILE A 115 -1.78 -10.96 7.28
C ILE A 115 -3.05 -10.10 7.35
N ALA A 116 -4.16 -10.54 6.75
CA ALA A 116 -5.37 -9.72 6.61
C ALA A 116 -5.93 -9.20 7.94
N GLU A 117 -5.87 -10.01 9.01
CA GLU A 117 -6.36 -9.64 10.34
C GLU A 117 -5.39 -8.76 11.15
N GLN A 118 -4.15 -8.61 10.65
CA GLN A 118 -3.06 -7.95 11.36
C GLN A 118 -2.74 -6.57 10.82
N VAL A 119 -3.51 -6.05 9.87
CA VAL A 119 -3.30 -4.73 9.24
C VAL A 119 -4.50 -3.81 9.43
N ASP A 120 -4.31 -2.51 9.17
CA ASP A 120 -5.38 -1.51 9.25
C ASP A 120 -6.25 -1.54 7.99
N LEU A 121 -5.65 -1.85 6.83
CA LEU A 121 -6.35 -2.03 5.56
C LEU A 121 -5.80 -3.24 4.79
N ALA A 122 -6.66 -4.22 4.53
CA ALA A 122 -6.34 -5.37 3.68
C ALA A 122 -7.12 -5.30 2.35
N LEU A 123 -6.41 -5.19 1.23
CA LEU A 123 -6.97 -5.27 -0.12
C LEU A 123 -6.69 -6.65 -0.71
N THR A 124 -7.68 -7.54 -0.64
CA THR A 124 -7.53 -8.96 -0.97
C THR A 124 -8.13 -9.30 -2.34
N VAL A 125 -7.32 -9.89 -3.22
CA VAL A 125 -7.76 -10.40 -4.52
C VAL A 125 -8.15 -11.87 -4.38
N ALA A 126 -9.45 -12.16 -4.43
CA ALA A 126 -10.04 -13.48 -4.18
C ALA A 126 -9.88 -14.46 -5.36
N THR A 127 -8.65 -14.86 -5.65
CA THR A 127 -8.31 -15.91 -6.63
C THR A 127 -7.08 -16.71 -6.18
N PRO A 128 -6.96 -18.01 -6.49
CA PRO A 128 -5.77 -18.80 -6.13
C PRO A 128 -4.57 -18.58 -7.07
N ASP A 129 -4.78 -17.94 -8.22
CA ASP A 129 -3.76 -17.81 -9.28
C ASP A 129 -2.81 -16.64 -9.01
N THR A 130 -1.60 -16.93 -8.52
CA THR A 130 -0.57 -15.93 -8.23
C THR A 130 -0.34 -14.91 -9.37
N PRO A 131 -0.24 -15.31 -10.66
CA PRO A 131 -0.07 -14.33 -11.74
C PRO A 131 -1.27 -13.37 -11.90
N ARG A 132 -2.51 -13.85 -11.69
CA ARG A 132 -3.70 -13.00 -11.75
C ARG A 132 -3.75 -12.06 -10.55
N ILE A 133 -3.36 -12.53 -9.37
CA ILE A 133 -3.24 -11.68 -8.17
C ILE A 133 -2.27 -10.53 -8.45
N GLN A 134 -1.11 -10.80 -9.05
CA GLN A 134 -0.09 -9.79 -9.33
C GLN A 134 -0.57 -8.74 -10.35
N GLU A 135 -1.25 -9.14 -11.42
CA GLU A 135 -1.85 -8.18 -12.36
C GLU A 135 -2.87 -7.25 -11.71
N VAL A 136 -3.70 -7.80 -10.81
CA VAL A 136 -4.66 -7.00 -10.05
C VAL A 136 -3.94 -6.11 -9.02
N HIS A 137 -2.88 -6.60 -8.36
CA HIS A 137 -2.06 -5.77 -7.47
C HIS A 137 -1.46 -4.57 -8.20
N LEU A 138 -0.93 -4.75 -9.40
CA LEU A 138 -0.43 -3.65 -10.22
C LEU A 138 -1.53 -2.64 -10.56
N THR A 139 -2.72 -3.12 -10.91
CA THR A 139 -3.89 -2.27 -11.17
C THR A 139 -4.27 -1.47 -9.92
N ILE A 140 -4.31 -2.12 -8.75
CA ILE A 140 -4.58 -1.47 -7.47
C ILE A 140 -3.52 -0.40 -7.21
N ILE A 141 -2.22 -0.71 -7.37
CA ILE A 141 -1.12 0.24 -7.18
C ILE A 141 -1.33 1.52 -8.01
N HIS A 142 -1.71 1.40 -9.29
CA HIS A 142 -1.99 2.56 -10.13
C HIS A 142 -3.17 3.40 -9.60
N ILE A 143 -4.24 2.75 -9.13
CA ILE A 143 -5.37 3.43 -8.49
C ILE A 143 -4.92 4.15 -7.21
N LEU A 144 -4.08 3.51 -6.38
CA LEU A 144 -3.56 4.14 -5.16
C LEU A 144 -2.67 5.35 -5.48
N CYS A 145 -1.82 5.26 -6.50
CA CYS A 145 -1.00 6.40 -6.95
C CYS A 145 -1.88 7.59 -7.38
N ASP A 146 -2.92 7.35 -8.18
CA ASP A 146 -3.86 8.38 -8.61
C ASP A 146 -4.57 9.06 -7.43
N LEU A 147 -5.08 8.25 -6.50
CA LEU A 147 -5.77 8.73 -5.32
C LEU A 147 -4.84 9.55 -4.41
N ILE A 148 -3.60 9.09 -4.18
CA ILE A 148 -2.60 9.83 -3.40
C ILE A 148 -2.29 11.18 -4.06
N GLU A 149 -2.07 11.21 -5.37
CA GLU A 149 -1.81 12.45 -6.10
C GLU A 149 -3.02 13.39 -6.09
N SER A 150 -4.23 12.85 -6.16
CA SER A 150 -5.48 13.62 -6.08
C SER A 150 -5.66 14.29 -4.72
N VAL A 151 -5.33 13.60 -3.64
CA VAL A 151 -5.50 14.08 -2.26
C VAL A 151 -4.40 15.07 -1.86
N LEU A 152 -3.14 14.76 -2.18
CA LEU A 152 -1.99 15.56 -1.73
C LEU A 152 -1.73 16.77 -2.64
N PHE A 153 -2.14 16.69 -3.91
CA PHE A 153 -1.93 17.75 -4.90
C PHE A 153 -3.24 18.05 -5.64
N PRO A 154 -4.27 18.57 -4.94
CA PRO A 154 -5.50 18.98 -5.58
C PRO A 154 -5.21 20.06 -6.64
N GLU A 155 -5.99 20.06 -7.73
CA GLU A 155 -5.89 21.16 -8.70
C GLU A 155 -6.32 22.45 -8.00
N ASN A 156 -5.44 23.47 -8.01
CA ASN A 156 -5.84 24.81 -7.62
C ASN A 156 -6.84 25.29 -8.68
N SER A 157 -8.13 25.31 -8.33
CA SER A 157 -9.16 25.98 -9.12
C SER A 157 -8.95 27.48 -9.14
#